data_AF-A0A397DI49-F1
#
_entry.id   AF-A0A397DI49-F1
#
_cell.length_a   1.000
_cell.length_b   1.000
_cell.length_c   1.000
_cell.angle_alpha   90.00
_cell.angle_beta   90.00
_cell.angle_gamma   90.00
#
_symmetry.space_group_name_H-M   'P 1'
#
loop_
_entity.id
_entity.type
_entity.pdbx_description
1 polymer ?
#
loop_
_entity_poly.entity_id
_entity_poly.type
_entity_poly.pdbx_seq_one_letter_code
_entity_poly.pdbx_strand_id
1 'polypeptide(L)'
;MSTDGLGGNKLRNQNQEARLVWKPDYELKFGLVPQDGDFHNHIITKASCGFCDRYGREGKERGFPDIEGAESAIGSLLPDAKRRRVGCKVWEAFRTDHIKRHLETEHPVKWAEYQNLSTEAKLRFFSQNPISLDGSDIDLHRLPFQKVPPVTLEKVGAIAILKLNDPTRLNALTSDMGIRLEELVREIIDRVDEFSAVVLTGEGRAFSAGGDLAFLQARIHDTATRNSAIMRAYYERFMSLRKLPIPLVAALNGAALGEGMCISLFADARVIAREAKVGFTFVNLGLHPGMAVTHYLPKLVGPDHAAHLLLSGKVISGEEALIFGLATKIVDKEDVLKAALALAEEMTAGASVATRTLLRTLRMHQDAGAEIALAREVDCQATSFASADYQEGVNAVAEKRKPMFNISEHYHETTEG
;
A
#
# COMPACT_ATOMS: atom_id res chain seq x y z
N MET A 1 -63.51 -2.55 -39.58
CA MET A 1 -63.33 -2.66 -41.04
C MET A 1 -62.05 -1.92 -41.41
N SER A 2 -61.25 -2.58 -42.23
CA SER A 2 -59.90 -2.25 -42.69
C SER A 2 -59.78 -0.91 -43.42
N THR A 3 -58.58 -0.34 -43.47
CA THR A 3 -57.76 -0.19 -44.71
C THR A 3 -56.47 0.61 -44.46
N ASP A 4 -55.35 -0.05 -44.79
CA ASP A 4 -54.17 0.38 -45.56
C ASP A 4 -53.78 1.86 -45.74
N GLY A 5 -52.46 2.10 -45.80
CA GLY A 5 -51.91 3.14 -46.69
C GLY A 5 -50.59 3.79 -46.26
N LEU A 6 -49.48 3.27 -46.78
CA LEU A 6 -48.10 3.80 -46.67
C LEU A 6 -47.89 5.14 -47.41
N GLY A 7 -47.01 5.99 -46.88
CA GLY A 7 -46.24 6.96 -47.68
C GLY A 7 -45.77 8.24 -46.96
N GLY A 8 -44.44 8.47 -46.92
CA GLY A 8 -43.90 9.85 -46.94
C GLY A 8 -42.84 10.26 -45.90
N ASN A 9 -41.57 10.04 -46.23
CA ASN A 9 -40.38 10.92 -46.04
C ASN A 9 -39.97 11.54 -44.68
N LYS A 10 -38.77 11.11 -44.23
CA LYS A 10 -37.57 11.90 -43.84
C LYS A 10 -37.67 12.94 -42.70
N LEU A 11 -37.05 12.65 -41.54
CA LEU A 11 -35.76 13.20 -41.03
C LEU A 11 -35.62 13.17 -39.48
N ARG A 12 -34.43 12.76 -39.04
CA ARG A 12 -33.64 13.15 -37.84
C ARG A 12 -34.03 12.67 -36.42
N ASN A 13 -33.08 11.90 -35.87
CA ASN A 13 -32.54 11.84 -34.49
C ASN A 13 -33.50 11.84 -33.29
N GLN A 14 -33.41 10.80 -32.45
CA GLN A 14 -32.77 10.90 -31.12
C GLN A 14 -32.64 9.52 -30.44
N ASN A 15 -31.55 9.39 -29.68
CA ASN A 15 -31.13 8.23 -28.89
C ASN A 15 -32.23 7.65 -27.98
N GLN A 16 -32.37 6.33 -27.99
CA GLN A 16 -32.79 5.53 -26.83
C GLN A 16 -32.36 4.08 -27.07
N GLU A 17 -31.26 3.64 -26.43
CA GLU A 17 -30.89 2.23 -26.41
C GLU A 17 -31.70 1.49 -25.33
N ALA A 18 -32.39 0.44 -25.77
CA ALA A 18 -33.15 -0.48 -24.92
C ALA A 18 -32.23 -1.53 -24.29
N ARG A 19 -32.45 -1.81 -23.00
CA ARG A 19 -31.80 -2.90 -22.24
C ARG A 19 -32.35 -4.27 -22.64
N LEU A 20 -31.46 -5.25 -22.82
CA LEU A 20 -31.79 -6.67 -22.88
C LEU A 20 -31.12 -7.42 -21.72
N VAL A 21 -31.91 -8.22 -21.01
CA VAL A 21 -31.52 -9.09 -19.88
C VAL A 21 -31.54 -10.54 -20.38
N TRP A 22 -30.58 -11.38 -19.97
CA TRP A 22 -30.52 -12.80 -20.34
C TRP A 22 -30.38 -13.71 -19.10
N LYS A 23 -30.95 -14.92 -19.16
CA LYS A 23 -30.98 -15.94 -18.09
C LYS A 23 -30.12 -17.17 -18.44
N PRO A 24 -29.58 -17.91 -17.46
CA PRO A 24 -28.63 -19.01 -17.65
C PRO A 24 -29.34 -20.37 -17.78
N ASP A 25 -28.66 -21.36 -18.37
CA ASP A 25 -28.68 -22.80 -18.00
C ASP A 25 -28.03 -23.63 -19.12
N TYR A 26 -26.81 -24.18 -18.91
CA TYR A 26 -26.29 -25.48 -19.42
C TYR A 26 -24.88 -25.74 -18.83
N GLU A 27 -24.64 -26.96 -18.32
CA GLU A 27 -23.41 -27.39 -17.60
C GLU A 27 -22.58 -28.40 -18.43
N LEU A 28 -21.24 -28.35 -18.38
CA LEU A 28 -20.33 -29.37 -18.95
C LEU A 28 -19.01 -29.44 -18.13
N LYS A 29 -18.65 -30.65 -17.65
CA LYS A 29 -17.47 -30.92 -16.79
C LYS A 29 -16.39 -31.74 -17.52
N PHE A 30 -15.11 -31.40 -17.37
CA PHE A 30 -13.98 -32.32 -17.62
C PHE A 30 -12.73 -32.04 -16.75
N GLY A 31 -12.04 -33.11 -16.33
CA GLY A 31 -10.83 -33.12 -15.47
C GLY A 31 -9.52 -33.46 -16.22
N LEU A 32 -8.38 -33.25 -15.55
CA LEU A 32 -7.02 -33.34 -16.10
C LEU A 32 -6.32 -34.68 -15.80
N VAL A 33 -5.46 -35.13 -16.72
CA VAL A 33 -4.48 -36.22 -16.53
C VAL A 33 -3.07 -35.70 -16.90
N PRO A 34 -2.02 -35.94 -16.10
CA PRO A 34 -0.67 -35.43 -16.36
C PRO A 34 0.23 -36.44 -17.07
N GLN A 35 1.17 -35.99 -17.91
CA GLN A 35 2.41 -36.73 -18.21
C GLN A 35 3.62 -35.80 -18.46
N ASP A 36 4.78 -36.37 -18.14
CA ASP A 36 6.09 -35.80 -17.82
C ASP A 36 6.96 -35.32 -19.02
N GLY A 37 7.97 -34.48 -18.71
CA GLY A 37 9.27 -34.48 -19.41
C GLY A 37 9.71 -33.18 -20.12
N ASP A 38 10.75 -32.54 -19.59
CA ASP A 38 11.75 -31.58 -20.15
C ASP A 38 11.38 -30.54 -21.22
N PHE A 39 11.66 -29.24 -20.94
CA PHE A 39 11.70 -28.18 -21.96
C PHE A 39 12.83 -27.15 -21.76
N HIS A 40 13.73 -27.11 -22.76
CA HIS A 40 14.66 -26.01 -23.01
C HIS A 40 13.95 -24.76 -23.56
N ASN A 41 14.55 -23.59 -23.31
CA ASN A 41 14.15 -22.25 -23.77
C ASN A 41 13.83 -22.18 -25.27
N HIS A 42 12.54 -22.26 -25.63
CA HIS A 42 11.95 -21.59 -26.79
C HIS A 42 10.45 -21.40 -26.56
N ILE A 43 10.01 -20.15 -26.48
CA ILE A 43 8.60 -19.78 -26.56
C ILE A 43 8.16 -19.98 -28.01
N ILE A 44 7.77 -21.21 -28.41
CA ILE A 44 6.94 -21.46 -29.60
C ILE A 44 5.96 -22.62 -29.36
N THR A 45 4.71 -22.30 -29.69
CA THR A 45 3.49 -23.10 -29.85
C THR A 45 3.61 -24.47 -30.51
N LYS A 46 2.86 -25.47 -30.02
CA LYS A 46 2.18 -26.48 -30.86
C LYS A 46 1.09 -27.25 -30.10
N ALA A 47 -0.18 -26.95 -30.40
CA ALA A 47 -1.26 -27.92 -30.33
C ALA A 47 -1.85 -27.97 -31.74
N SER A 48 -1.51 -29.02 -32.49
CA SER A 48 -1.96 -29.24 -33.85
C SER A 48 -3.42 -29.70 -33.86
N CYS A 49 -4.35 -28.76 -34.07
CA CYS A 49 -5.67 -29.10 -34.60
C CYS A 49 -5.51 -29.37 -36.11
N GLY A 50 -6.01 -30.52 -36.59
CA GLY A 50 -5.94 -30.97 -38.00
C GLY A 50 -6.61 -30.04 -39.03
N PHE A 51 -7.08 -28.86 -38.62
CA PHE A 51 -7.54 -27.78 -39.49
C PHE A 51 -6.38 -27.02 -40.16
N CYS A 52 -5.25 -26.84 -39.46
CA CYS A 52 -4.10 -26.09 -39.98
C CYS A 52 -3.25 -26.89 -40.98
N ASP A 53 -3.21 -28.22 -40.87
CA ASP A 53 -2.42 -29.09 -41.78
C ASP A 53 -3.03 -29.22 -43.19
N ARG A 54 -4.33 -28.95 -43.33
CA ARG A 54 -5.02 -29.00 -44.64
C ARG A 54 -4.88 -27.69 -45.42
N TYR A 55 -4.91 -26.53 -44.75
CA TYR A 55 -4.80 -25.22 -45.41
C TYR A 55 -3.38 -24.65 -45.44
N GLY A 56 -2.46 -25.15 -44.61
CA GLY A 56 -1.05 -24.76 -44.66
C GLY A 56 -0.30 -25.26 -45.90
N ARG A 57 -0.78 -26.33 -46.55
CA ARG A 57 -0.19 -26.85 -47.79
C ARG A 57 -0.62 -26.08 -49.04
N GLU A 58 -1.88 -25.67 -49.15
CA GLU A 58 -2.37 -24.92 -50.32
C GLU A 58 -1.91 -23.45 -50.35
N GLY A 59 -1.69 -22.82 -49.19
CA GLY A 59 -1.22 -21.44 -49.12
C GLY A 59 0.22 -21.25 -49.62
N LYS A 60 1.08 -22.26 -49.42
CA LYS A 60 2.48 -22.24 -49.88
C LYS A 60 2.63 -22.44 -51.39
N GLU A 61 1.74 -23.20 -52.02
CA GLU A 61 1.75 -23.42 -53.48
C GLU A 61 1.25 -22.20 -54.28
N ARG A 62 0.56 -21.25 -53.63
CA ARG A 62 -0.01 -20.05 -54.29
C ARG A 62 0.70 -18.73 -54.00
N GLY A 63 1.82 -18.77 -53.26
CA GLY A 63 2.78 -17.65 -53.19
C GLY A 63 2.34 -16.39 -52.43
N PHE A 64 1.50 -16.49 -51.40
CA PHE A 64 1.05 -15.31 -50.63
C PHE A 64 1.99 -14.96 -49.46
N PRO A 65 2.50 -13.73 -49.35
CA PRO A 65 3.25 -13.24 -48.20
C PRO A 65 2.35 -12.33 -47.33
N ASP A 66 2.15 -12.75 -46.09
CA ASP A 66 1.68 -11.94 -44.95
C ASP A 66 0.17 -11.73 -44.68
N ILE A 67 -0.11 -11.55 -43.37
CA ILE A 67 -1.37 -11.81 -42.64
C ILE A 67 -2.52 -10.83 -42.96
N GLU A 68 -2.24 -9.61 -43.42
CA GLU A 68 -3.29 -8.63 -43.73
C GLU A 68 -4.16 -9.02 -44.95
N GLY A 69 -3.66 -9.87 -45.85
CA GLY A 69 -4.43 -10.38 -46.98
C GLY A 69 -5.48 -11.45 -46.61
N ALA A 70 -5.36 -12.09 -45.44
CA ALA A 70 -6.25 -13.16 -45.01
C ALA A 70 -7.59 -12.65 -44.45
N GLU A 71 -7.60 -11.44 -43.88
CA GLU A 71 -8.80 -10.86 -43.28
C GLU A 71 -9.84 -10.45 -44.33
N SER A 72 -9.41 -9.98 -45.51
CA SER A 72 -10.34 -9.53 -46.57
C SER A 72 -11.03 -10.66 -47.34
N ALA A 73 -10.58 -11.91 -47.23
CA ALA A 73 -11.15 -13.05 -47.98
C ALA A 73 -12.13 -13.90 -47.15
N ILE A 74 -12.08 -13.83 -45.82
CA ILE A 74 -12.86 -14.70 -44.94
C ILE A 74 -14.24 -14.08 -44.58
N GLY A 75 -14.39 -12.77 -44.72
CA GLY A 75 -15.64 -12.06 -44.44
C GLY A 75 -16.76 -12.26 -45.46
N SER A 76 -16.46 -12.73 -46.68
CA SER A 76 -17.41 -12.71 -47.82
C SER A 76 -17.97 -14.07 -48.25
N LEU A 77 -17.69 -15.18 -47.55
CA LEU A 77 -18.01 -16.53 -48.06
C LEU A 77 -18.86 -17.46 -47.17
N LEU A 78 -19.43 -17.07 -46.03
CA LEU A 78 -20.26 -18.01 -45.24
C LEU A 78 -21.55 -17.40 -44.64
N PRO A 79 -22.74 -17.98 -44.91
CA PRO A 79 -24.02 -17.58 -44.29
C PRO A 79 -24.19 -18.07 -42.84
N ASP A 80 -25.14 -17.43 -42.14
CA ASP A 80 -25.56 -17.68 -40.76
C ASP A 80 -25.87 -19.15 -40.44
N ALA A 81 -25.09 -19.73 -39.52
CA ALA A 81 -25.46 -20.82 -38.59
C ALA A 81 -24.24 -21.48 -37.89
N LYS A 82 -22.99 -21.17 -38.27
CA LYS A 82 -21.78 -21.80 -37.70
C LYS A 82 -20.77 -20.84 -37.09
N ARG A 83 -21.22 -19.72 -36.49
CA ARG A 83 -20.36 -18.87 -35.63
C ARG A 83 -20.14 -19.44 -34.22
N ARG A 84 -20.18 -20.77 -34.03
CA ARG A 84 -19.77 -21.41 -32.78
C ARG A 84 -18.46 -22.12 -33.03
N ARG A 85 -17.43 -21.75 -32.25
CA ARG A 85 -16.03 -22.23 -32.26
C ARG A 85 -15.09 -21.48 -33.20
N VAL A 86 -14.79 -20.23 -32.86
CA VAL A 86 -13.47 -19.63 -33.13
C VAL A 86 -13.00 -18.98 -31.83
N GLY A 87 -12.57 -19.80 -30.88
CA GLY A 87 -11.65 -19.35 -29.83
C GLY A 87 -10.27 -19.30 -30.48
N CYS A 88 -9.86 -18.14 -30.97
CA CYS A 88 -8.58 -17.95 -31.65
C CYS A 88 -7.78 -16.89 -30.90
N LYS A 89 -6.44 -17.08 -30.92
CA LYS A 89 -5.32 -16.38 -30.26
C LYS A 89 -5.47 -14.87 -29.95
N VAL A 90 -6.38 -14.17 -30.61
CA VAL A 90 -6.79 -12.79 -30.32
C VAL A 90 -7.20 -12.61 -28.86
N TRP A 91 -7.90 -13.57 -28.25
CA TRP A 91 -8.39 -13.44 -26.86
C TRP A 91 -7.27 -13.58 -25.80
N GLU A 92 -6.25 -14.38 -26.06
CA GLU A 92 -5.05 -14.48 -25.20
C GLU A 92 -4.14 -13.26 -25.34
N ALA A 93 -4.00 -12.72 -26.56
CA ALA A 93 -3.29 -11.47 -26.80
C ALA A 93 -4.00 -10.29 -26.10
N PHE A 94 -5.34 -10.23 -26.17
CA PHE A 94 -6.14 -9.19 -25.50
C PHE A 94 -6.02 -9.26 -23.97
N ARG A 95 -6.04 -10.48 -23.41
CA ARG A 95 -5.90 -10.70 -21.96
C ARG A 95 -4.52 -10.31 -21.45
N THR A 96 -3.47 -10.63 -22.21
CA THR A 96 -2.09 -10.29 -21.84
C THR A 96 -1.86 -8.78 -21.93
N ASP A 97 -2.41 -8.12 -22.96
CA ASP A 97 -2.26 -6.67 -23.14
C ASP A 97 -3.10 -5.86 -22.13
N HIS A 98 -4.28 -6.36 -21.73
CA HIS A 98 -5.10 -5.72 -20.70
C HIS A 98 -4.49 -5.84 -19.30
N ILE A 99 -3.99 -7.03 -18.94
CA ILE A 99 -3.26 -7.25 -17.67
C ILE A 99 -1.98 -6.43 -17.65
N LYS A 100 -1.25 -6.38 -18.76
CA LYS A 100 -0.06 -5.54 -18.91
C LYS A 100 -0.39 -4.07 -18.70
N ARG A 101 -1.37 -3.51 -19.41
CA ARG A 101 -1.76 -2.10 -19.25
C ARG A 101 -2.21 -1.79 -17.83
N HIS A 102 -3.01 -2.64 -17.21
CA HIS A 102 -3.45 -2.45 -15.83
C HIS A 102 -2.29 -2.51 -14.83
N LEU A 103 -1.34 -3.43 -15.00
CA LEU A 103 -0.12 -3.48 -14.19
C LEU A 103 0.81 -2.29 -14.47
N GLU A 104 0.90 -1.81 -15.70
CA GLU A 104 1.68 -0.63 -16.08
C GLU A 104 1.10 0.67 -15.51
N THR A 105 -0.22 0.82 -15.47
CA THR A 105 -0.89 2.06 -15.02
C THR A 105 -1.18 2.08 -13.53
N GLU A 106 -1.72 0.99 -12.97
CA GLU A 106 -2.21 0.98 -11.59
C GLU A 106 -1.20 0.37 -10.61
N HIS A 107 -0.29 -0.50 -11.09
CA HIS A 107 0.65 -1.25 -10.25
C HIS A 107 2.08 -1.37 -10.83
N PRO A 108 2.73 -0.24 -11.19
CA PRO A 108 3.97 -0.23 -11.99
C PRO A 108 5.15 -0.95 -11.34
N VAL A 109 5.18 -1.00 -10.00
CA VAL A 109 6.23 -1.72 -9.25
C VAL A 109 6.06 -3.24 -9.40
N LYS A 110 4.82 -3.76 -9.37
CA LYS A 110 4.55 -5.18 -9.61
C LYS A 110 4.80 -5.57 -11.05
N TRP A 111 4.61 -4.65 -11.99
CA TRP A 111 5.00 -4.88 -13.38
C TRP A 111 6.51 -5.06 -13.53
N ALA A 112 7.31 -4.21 -12.88
CA ALA A 112 8.76 -4.33 -12.87
C ALA A 112 9.23 -5.63 -12.18
N GLU A 113 8.57 -6.05 -11.10
CA GLU A 113 8.85 -7.33 -10.43
C GLU A 113 8.49 -8.52 -11.33
N TYR A 114 7.30 -8.51 -11.94
CA TYR A 114 6.86 -9.54 -12.89
C TYR A 114 7.83 -9.70 -14.07
N GLN A 115 8.32 -8.60 -14.63
CA GLN A 115 9.29 -8.64 -15.74
C GLN A 115 10.58 -9.38 -15.37
N ASN A 116 11.02 -9.24 -14.12
CA ASN A 116 12.24 -9.83 -13.59
C ASN A 116 12.10 -11.27 -13.10
N LEU A 117 10.89 -11.84 -13.09
CA LEU A 117 10.66 -13.25 -12.73
C LEU A 117 11.21 -14.20 -13.81
N SER A 118 11.71 -15.36 -13.36
CA SER A 118 12.02 -16.48 -14.24
C SER A 118 10.76 -17.00 -14.94
N THR A 119 10.90 -17.66 -16.09
CA THR A 119 9.76 -18.20 -16.86
C THR A 119 8.87 -19.13 -16.01
N GLU A 120 9.47 -19.94 -15.14
CA GLU A 120 8.75 -20.83 -14.23
C GLU A 120 8.02 -20.06 -13.10
N ALA A 121 8.64 -19.01 -12.56
CA ALA A 121 8.02 -18.15 -11.55
C ALA A 121 6.86 -17.32 -12.13
N LYS A 122 6.96 -16.89 -13.41
CA LYS A 122 5.86 -16.24 -14.13
C LYS A 122 4.65 -17.16 -14.30
N LEU A 123 4.88 -18.47 -14.53
CA LEU A 123 3.81 -19.47 -14.63
C LEU A 123 3.16 -19.75 -13.26
N ARG A 124 3.95 -19.79 -12.17
CA ARG A 124 3.44 -19.96 -10.80
C ARG A 124 2.66 -18.75 -10.28
N PHE A 125 3.03 -17.54 -10.72
CA PHE A 125 2.34 -16.29 -10.36
C PHE A 125 0.85 -16.33 -10.72
N PHE A 126 0.52 -16.90 -11.89
CA PHE A 126 -0.86 -17.10 -12.32
C PHE A 126 -1.49 -18.37 -11.74
N SER A 127 -0.71 -19.41 -11.39
CA SER A 127 -1.24 -20.66 -10.84
C SER A 127 -1.63 -20.56 -9.35
N GLN A 128 -1.00 -19.67 -8.58
CA GLN A 128 -1.36 -19.38 -7.19
C GLN A 128 -2.64 -18.55 -7.04
N ASN A 129 -3.18 -18.06 -8.17
CA ASN A 129 -4.47 -17.38 -8.27
C ASN A 129 -5.36 -18.15 -9.27
N PRO A 130 -5.90 -19.33 -8.92
CA PRO A 130 -6.67 -20.12 -9.87
C PRO A 130 -7.91 -19.35 -10.31
N ILE A 131 -8.01 -19.13 -11.62
CA ILE A 131 -9.16 -18.53 -12.27
C ILE A 131 -10.13 -19.68 -12.56
N SER A 132 -11.28 -19.72 -11.85
CA SER A 132 -12.30 -20.74 -12.08
C SER A 132 -12.90 -20.57 -13.47
N LEU A 133 -12.69 -21.55 -14.36
CA LEU A 133 -13.27 -21.55 -15.71
C LEU A 133 -14.64 -22.26 -15.73
N ASP A 134 -15.42 -22.16 -14.65
CA ASP A 134 -16.73 -22.80 -14.53
C ASP A 134 -17.85 -22.12 -15.31
N GLY A 135 -17.51 -21.15 -16.17
CA GLY A 135 -18.49 -20.47 -17.04
C GLY A 135 -19.38 -19.48 -16.31
N SER A 136 -19.15 -19.21 -15.03
CA SER A 136 -19.57 -17.94 -14.46
C SER A 136 -18.75 -16.82 -15.11
N ASP A 137 -19.40 -15.73 -15.53
CA ASP A 137 -18.71 -14.56 -16.08
C ASP A 137 -17.64 -14.11 -15.08
N ILE A 138 -16.37 -14.39 -15.38
CA ILE A 138 -15.25 -13.83 -14.65
C ILE A 138 -15.13 -12.40 -15.12
N ASP A 139 -15.88 -11.54 -14.45
CA ASP A 139 -15.54 -10.13 -14.41
C ASP A 139 -14.12 -10.04 -13.85
N LEU A 140 -13.15 -9.75 -14.71
CA LEU A 140 -11.75 -9.57 -14.31
C LEU A 140 -11.61 -8.42 -13.30
N HIS A 141 -12.60 -7.52 -13.18
CA HIS A 141 -12.69 -6.51 -12.12
C HIS A 141 -13.12 -7.09 -10.76
N ARG A 142 -13.64 -8.32 -10.72
CA ARG A 142 -14.09 -9.03 -9.50
C ARG A 142 -13.19 -10.17 -9.06
N LEU A 143 -12.12 -10.49 -9.81
CA LEU A 143 -11.08 -11.35 -9.26
C LEU A 143 -10.54 -10.66 -8.00
N PRO A 144 -10.59 -11.29 -6.81
CA PRO A 144 -9.99 -10.72 -5.63
C PRO A 144 -8.48 -10.85 -5.83
N PHE A 145 -7.88 -9.90 -6.56
CA PHE A 145 -6.47 -9.61 -6.37
C PHE A 145 -6.37 -9.16 -4.93
N GLN A 146 -6.04 -10.10 -4.03
CA GLN A 146 -5.89 -9.80 -2.62
C GLN A 146 -4.85 -8.70 -2.53
N LYS A 147 -5.31 -7.47 -2.28
CA LYS A 147 -4.44 -6.34 -2.02
C LYS A 147 -3.61 -6.78 -0.83
N VAL A 148 -2.30 -6.97 -1.05
CA VAL A 148 -1.37 -7.30 0.02
C VAL A 148 -1.60 -6.26 1.10
N PRO A 149 -2.01 -6.65 2.31
CA PRO A 149 -2.48 -5.69 3.29
C PRO A 149 -1.29 -4.78 3.67
N PRO A 150 -1.52 -3.47 3.78
CA PRO A 150 -0.45 -2.51 4.06
C PRO A 150 0.12 -2.64 5.48
N VAL A 151 -0.56 -3.38 6.34
CA VAL A 151 -0.05 -3.85 7.63
C VAL A 151 -0.46 -5.31 7.81
N THR A 152 0.49 -6.17 8.19
CA THR A 152 0.22 -7.58 8.53
C THR A 152 0.26 -7.79 10.04
N LEU A 153 -0.44 -8.82 10.50
CA LEU A 153 -0.42 -9.31 11.88
C LEU A 153 0.04 -10.76 11.87
N GLU A 154 1.11 -11.05 12.59
CA GLU A 154 1.63 -12.39 12.84
C GLU A 154 1.64 -12.67 14.35
N LYS A 155 1.54 -13.93 14.75
CA LYS A 155 1.60 -14.35 16.16
C LYS A 155 2.79 -15.27 16.37
N VAL A 156 3.65 -14.93 17.33
CA VAL A 156 4.78 -15.76 17.77
C VAL A 156 4.61 -16.00 19.26
N GLY A 157 4.24 -17.22 19.64
CA GLY A 157 3.83 -17.51 21.02
C GLY A 157 2.66 -16.62 21.45
N ALA A 158 2.86 -15.83 22.51
CA ALA A 158 1.89 -14.87 23.01
C ALA A 158 2.20 -13.42 22.57
N ILE A 159 3.05 -13.21 21.56
CA ILE A 159 3.40 -11.88 21.05
C ILE A 159 2.76 -11.66 19.68
N ALA A 160 2.04 -10.55 19.52
CA ALA A 160 1.57 -10.07 18.23
C ALA A 160 2.68 -9.26 17.54
N ILE A 161 2.97 -9.56 16.27
CA ILE A 161 3.89 -8.78 15.44
C ILE A 161 3.06 -8.04 14.40
N LEU A 162 3.03 -6.71 14.52
CA LEU A 162 2.50 -5.81 13.50
C LEU A 162 3.64 -5.41 12.56
N LYS A 163 3.53 -5.71 11.27
CA LYS A 163 4.53 -5.28 10.27
C LYS A 163 3.93 -4.28 9.30
N LEU A 164 4.52 -3.09 9.20
CA LEU A 164 4.24 -2.16 8.11
C LEU A 164 4.74 -2.78 6.81
N ASN A 165 3.89 -2.88 5.79
CA ASN A 165 4.11 -3.77 4.66
C ASN A 165 3.96 -3.05 3.30
N ASP A 166 4.81 -2.06 3.09
CA ASP A 166 5.07 -1.43 1.78
C ASP A 166 6.58 -1.21 1.60
N PRO A 167 7.39 -2.28 1.58
CA PRO A 167 8.85 -2.17 1.56
C PRO A 167 9.38 -1.43 0.32
N THR A 168 8.63 -1.46 -0.79
CA THR A 168 8.96 -0.78 -2.04
C THR A 168 9.00 0.75 -1.90
N ARG A 169 8.16 1.29 -1.00
CA ARG A 169 8.10 2.70 -0.65
C ARG A 169 8.60 2.97 0.76
N LEU A 170 9.42 2.06 1.29
CA LEU A 170 10.02 2.15 2.63
C LEU A 170 8.98 2.34 3.73
N ASN A 171 7.85 1.66 3.60
CA ASN A 171 6.75 1.66 4.56
C ASN A 171 6.23 3.09 4.82
N ALA A 172 6.09 3.89 3.76
CA ALA A 172 5.46 5.20 3.85
C ALA A 172 4.05 5.09 4.45
N LEU A 173 3.75 5.94 5.43
CA LEU A 173 2.51 5.91 6.19
C LEU A 173 1.38 6.50 5.33
N THR A 174 0.65 5.64 4.64
CA THR A 174 -0.52 6.04 3.84
C THR A 174 -1.80 6.03 4.67
N SER A 175 -2.86 6.66 4.16
CA SER A 175 -4.20 6.59 4.76
C SER A 175 -4.68 5.13 4.94
N ASP A 176 -4.46 4.28 3.93
CA ASP A 176 -4.82 2.85 3.96
C ASP A 176 -4.03 2.08 5.03
N MET A 177 -2.74 2.40 5.19
CA MET A 177 -1.91 1.81 6.23
C MET A 177 -2.43 2.18 7.63
N GLY A 178 -2.81 3.45 7.83
CA GLY A 178 -3.42 3.91 9.08
C GLY A 178 -4.75 3.22 9.39
N ILE A 179 -5.64 3.08 8.39
CA ILE A 179 -6.92 2.35 8.55
C ILE A 179 -6.65 0.91 8.98
N ARG A 180 -5.78 0.23 8.24
CA ARG A 180 -5.47 -1.17 8.51
C ARG A 180 -4.81 -1.37 9.87
N LEU A 181 -3.92 -0.46 10.26
CA LEU A 181 -3.29 -0.49 11.57
C LEU A 181 -4.33 -0.36 12.69
N GLU A 182 -5.24 0.60 12.57
CA GLU A 182 -6.30 0.82 13.56
C GLU A 182 -7.23 -0.40 13.67
N GLU A 183 -7.59 -1.03 12.55
CA GLU A 183 -8.34 -2.30 12.53
C GLU A 183 -7.60 -3.41 13.28
N LEU A 184 -6.30 -3.59 13.02
CA LEU A 184 -5.49 -4.60 13.69
C LEU A 184 -5.32 -4.32 15.18
N VAL A 185 -5.20 -3.06 15.57
CA VAL A 185 -5.21 -2.66 16.99
C VAL A 185 -6.51 -3.07 17.66
N ARG A 186 -7.68 -2.80 17.03
CA ARG A 186 -8.97 -3.27 17.54
C ARG A 186 -9.03 -4.80 17.63
N GLU A 187 -8.56 -5.51 16.60
CA GLU A 187 -8.51 -6.97 16.55
C GLU A 187 -7.64 -7.59 17.67
N ILE A 188 -6.56 -6.91 18.05
CA ILE A 188 -5.71 -7.30 19.19
C ILE A 188 -6.42 -7.02 20.52
N ILE A 189 -7.09 -5.87 20.65
CA ILE A 189 -7.85 -5.51 21.86
C ILE A 189 -8.98 -6.51 22.12
N ASP A 190 -9.73 -6.88 21.09
CA ASP A 190 -10.86 -7.80 21.19
C ASP A 190 -10.43 -9.22 21.60
N ARG A 191 -9.16 -9.57 21.34
CA ARG A 191 -8.55 -10.86 21.67
C ARG A 191 -7.35 -10.70 22.61
N VAL A 192 -7.39 -9.70 23.49
CA VAL A 192 -6.24 -9.33 24.33
C VAL A 192 -5.71 -10.50 25.16
N ASP A 193 -6.55 -11.46 25.54
CA ASP A 193 -6.13 -12.62 26.33
C ASP A 193 -5.26 -13.62 25.55
N GLU A 194 -5.21 -13.50 24.23
CA GLU A 194 -4.28 -14.24 23.38
C GLU A 194 -2.87 -13.63 23.34
N PHE A 195 -2.71 -12.39 23.82
CA PHE A 195 -1.50 -11.60 23.66
C PHE A 195 -0.98 -11.07 25.00
N SER A 196 0.33 -11.17 25.16
CA SER A 196 1.11 -10.64 26.27
C SER A 196 1.71 -9.27 25.92
N ALA A 197 2.16 -9.09 24.67
CA ALA A 197 2.72 -7.86 24.13
C ALA A 197 2.51 -7.76 22.61
N VAL A 198 2.80 -6.58 22.07
CA VAL A 198 2.87 -6.28 20.64
C VAL A 198 4.28 -5.83 20.27
N VAL A 199 4.79 -6.30 19.14
CA VAL A 199 5.99 -5.77 18.48
C VAL A 199 5.56 -5.10 17.18
N LEU A 200 5.92 -3.84 16.99
CA LEU A 200 5.74 -3.11 15.74
C LEU A 200 7.06 -3.01 14.98
N THR A 201 7.10 -3.41 13.72
CA THR A 201 8.30 -3.35 12.86
C THR A 201 7.92 -2.98 11.42
N GLY A 202 8.92 -2.70 10.57
CA GLY A 202 8.72 -2.54 9.13
C GLY A 202 9.21 -3.74 8.34
N GLU A 203 8.49 -4.12 7.29
CA GLU A 203 8.94 -5.12 6.32
C GLU A 203 10.12 -4.60 5.50
N GLY A 204 11.06 -5.48 5.16
CA GLY A 204 12.22 -5.14 4.35
C GLY A 204 13.27 -4.27 5.07
N ARG A 205 13.74 -3.22 4.40
CA ARG A 205 14.98 -2.50 4.78
C ARG A 205 14.79 -1.27 5.67
N ALA A 206 13.56 -0.88 5.96
CA ALA A 206 13.23 0.33 6.72
C ALA A 206 12.09 0.03 7.70
N PHE A 207 12.08 0.75 8.81
CA PHE A 207 10.92 0.77 9.69
C PHE A 207 9.79 1.55 9.01
N SER A 208 10.01 2.85 8.77
CA SER A 208 9.16 3.71 7.95
C SER A 208 9.88 4.99 7.54
N ALA A 209 9.76 5.38 6.27
CA ALA A 209 10.26 6.65 5.75
C ALA A 209 9.38 7.86 6.12
N GLY A 210 8.27 7.66 6.82
CA GLY A 210 7.35 8.72 7.24
C GLY A 210 6.13 8.86 6.35
N GLY A 211 5.54 10.06 6.35
CA GLY A 211 4.29 10.34 5.64
C GLY A 211 4.42 10.15 4.12
N ASP A 212 3.32 9.77 3.51
CA ASP A 212 3.26 9.63 2.05
C ASP A 212 3.39 10.99 1.34
N LEU A 213 4.37 11.12 0.45
CA LEU A 213 4.63 12.35 -0.29
C LEU A 213 3.43 12.77 -1.16
N ALA A 214 2.71 11.81 -1.77
CA ALA A 214 1.53 12.11 -2.59
C ALA A 214 0.39 12.66 -1.72
N PHE A 215 0.18 12.06 -0.54
CA PHE A 215 -0.76 12.57 0.45
C PHE A 215 -0.40 13.99 0.92
N LEU A 216 0.88 14.26 1.16
CA LEU A 216 1.38 15.60 1.54
C LEU A 216 1.19 16.62 0.41
N GLN A 217 1.51 16.27 -0.84
CA GLN A 217 1.31 17.13 -2.01
C GLN A 217 -0.16 17.55 -2.17
N ALA A 218 -1.11 16.64 -1.93
CA ALA A 218 -2.53 16.95 -2.03
C ALA A 218 -2.98 18.06 -1.06
N ARG A 219 -2.28 18.27 0.06
CA ARG A 219 -2.62 19.28 1.09
C ARG A 219 -2.40 20.72 0.64
N ILE A 220 -1.54 20.95 -0.35
CA ILE A 220 -1.26 22.28 -0.92
C ILE A 220 -2.54 22.94 -1.43
N HIS A 221 -3.46 22.16 -1.98
CA HIS A 221 -4.66 22.67 -2.65
C HIS A 221 -5.92 22.68 -1.76
N ASP A 222 -5.81 22.21 -0.52
CA ASP A 222 -6.90 22.18 0.45
C ASP A 222 -6.94 23.48 1.28
N THR A 223 -8.10 23.81 1.87
CA THR A 223 -8.21 24.92 2.82
C THR A 223 -7.59 24.54 4.17
N ALA A 224 -7.14 25.53 4.96
CA ALA A 224 -6.57 25.30 6.29
C ALA A 224 -7.50 24.47 7.20
N THR A 225 -8.78 24.83 7.29
CA THR A 225 -9.78 24.08 8.08
C THR A 225 -9.93 22.63 7.63
N ARG A 226 -9.91 22.38 6.31
CA ARG A 226 -10.01 21.03 5.74
C ARG A 226 -8.75 20.22 6.03
N ASN A 227 -7.58 20.84 5.89
CA ASN A 227 -6.30 20.23 6.25
C ASN A 227 -6.25 19.86 7.73
N SER A 228 -6.68 20.74 8.64
CA SER A 228 -6.74 20.42 10.08
C SER A 228 -7.59 19.17 10.33
N ALA A 229 -8.80 19.11 9.79
CA ALA A 229 -9.69 17.96 9.97
C ALA A 229 -9.11 16.65 9.39
N ILE A 230 -8.52 16.72 8.18
CA ILE A 230 -7.89 15.56 7.53
C ILE A 230 -6.70 15.06 8.33
N MET A 231 -5.79 15.95 8.75
CA MET A 231 -4.58 15.56 9.47
C MET A 231 -4.89 15.00 10.84
N ARG A 232 -5.87 15.58 11.55
CA ARG A 232 -6.35 15.03 12.82
C ARG A 232 -6.84 13.60 12.65
N ALA A 233 -7.76 13.36 11.71
CA ALA A 233 -8.30 12.01 11.47
C ALA A 233 -7.22 11.03 11.00
N TYR A 234 -6.25 11.50 10.21
CA TYR A 234 -5.10 10.72 9.78
C TYR A 234 -4.20 10.31 10.97
N TYR A 235 -3.84 11.25 11.84
CA TYR A 235 -3.00 10.99 13.02
C TYR A 235 -3.67 10.12 14.07
N GLU A 236 -4.96 10.31 14.34
CA GLU A 236 -5.72 9.52 15.30
C GLU A 236 -5.68 8.00 14.98
N ARG A 237 -5.60 7.63 13.69
CA ARG A 237 -5.48 6.23 13.26
C ARG A 237 -4.17 5.59 13.71
N PHE A 238 -3.04 6.29 13.58
CA PHE A 238 -1.74 5.77 14.04
C PHE A 238 -1.60 5.86 15.56
N MET A 239 -2.14 6.92 16.17
CA MET A 239 -2.18 7.07 17.63
C MET A 239 -3.03 5.98 18.32
N SER A 240 -3.85 5.22 17.57
CA SER A 240 -4.56 4.04 18.08
C SER A 240 -3.62 3.03 18.77
N LEU A 241 -2.34 2.98 18.40
CA LEU A 241 -1.32 2.17 19.08
C LEU A 241 -1.28 2.40 20.61
N ARG A 242 -1.53 3.63 21.09
CA ARG A 242 -1.58 3.95 22.53
C ARG A 242 -2.76 3.30 23.25
N LYS A 243 -3.80 2.88 22.52
CA LYS A 243 -5.00 2.22 23.06
C LYS A 243 -4.75 0.75 23.42
N LEU A 244 -3.62 0.16 22.98
CA LEU A 244 -3.29 -1.23 23.29
C LEU A 244 -3.19 -1.44 24.82
N PRO A 245 -3.93 -2.37 25.43
CA PRO A 245 -3.91 -2.63 26.88
C PRO A 245 -2.71 -3.48 27.33
N ILE A 246 -1.79 -3.78 26.42
CA ILE A 246 -0.60 -4.62 26.62
C ILE A 246 0.66 -3.88 26.11
N PRO A 247 1.86 -4.24 26.59
CA PRO A 247 3.09 -3.56 26.20
C PRO A 247 3.31 -3.57 24.69
N LEU A 248 3.83 -2.45 24.16
CA LEU A 248 4.21 -2.28 22.77
C LEU A 248 5.72 -2.02 22.68
N VAL A 249 6.43 -2.83 21.90
CA VAL A 249 7.85 -2.63 21.58
C VAL A 249 7.99 -2.26 20.11
N ALA A 250 8.68 -1.17 19.79
CA ALA A 250 9.03 -0.83 18.43
C ALA A 250 10.39 -1.42 18.05
N ALA A 251 10.45 -2.15 16.94
CA ALA A 251 11.66 -2.75 16.39
C ALA A 251 12.07 -1.95 15.14
N LEU A 252 12.97 -0.98 15.32
CA LEU A 252 13.40 -0.03 14.28
C LEU A 252 14.52 -0.65 13.44
N ASN A 253 14.14 -1.49 12.46
CA ASN A 253 15.03 -2.28 11.59
C ASN A 253 15.75 -1.48 10.49
N GLY A 254 15.68 -0.15 10.53
CA GLY A 254 16.28 0.72 9.51
C GLY A 254 15.79 2.15 9.64
N ALA A 255 15.54 2.82 8.51
CA ALA A 255 15.07 4.21 8.52
C ALA A 255 13.74 4.36 9.27
N ALA A 256 13.66 5.33 10.19
CA ALA A 256 12.46 5.77 10.89
C ALA A 256 12.42 7.30 10.87
N LEU A 257 11.76 7.89 9.87
CA LEU A 257 11.83 9.32 9.59
C LEU A 257 10.46 9.99 9.70
N GLY A 258 10.43 11.24 10.18
CA GLY A 258 9.20 12.03 10.32
C GLY A 258 8.14 11.26 11.12
N GLU A 259 6.99 11.05 10.52
CA GLU A 259 5.88 10.30 11.11
C GLU A 259 6.25 8.84 11.45
N GLY A 260 7.19 8.24 10.72
CA GLY A 260 7.74 6.92 11.03
C GLY A 260 8.49 6.89 12.36
N MET A 261 9.16 7.99 12.73
CA MET A 261 9.71 8.11 14.08
C MET A 261 8.60 8.40 15.10
N CYS A 262 7.61 9.23 14.77
CA CYS A 262 6.51 9.56 15.67
C CYS A 262 5.75 8.31 16.14
N ILE A 263 5.40 7.38 15.24
CA ILE A 263 4.69 6.15 15.66
C ILE A 263 5.52 5.26 16.60
N SER A 264 6.86 5.33 16.53
CA SER A 264 7.73 4.62 17.47
C SER A 264 7.69 5.19 18.89
N LEU A 265 7.33 6.47 19.04
CA LEU A 265 7.18 7.11 20.34
C LEU A 265 5.96 6.60 21.10
N PHE A 266 5.02 5.95 20.40
CA PHE A 266 3.87 5.31 21.05
C PHE A 266 4.21 3.98 21.71
N ALA A 267 5.35 3.38 21.34
CA ALA A 267 5.85 2.18 21.99
C ALA A 267 6.34 2.49 23.41
N ASP A 268 6.24 1.51 24.30
CA ASP A 268 6.75 1.62 25.67
C ASP A 268 8.28 1.43 25.69
N ALA A 269 8.81 0.65 24.75
CA ALA A 269 10.23 0.45 24.54
C ALA A 269 10.60 0.39 23.06
N ARG A 270 11.87 0.68 22.74
CA ARG A 270 12.39 0.70 21.36
C ARG A 270 13.69 -0.07 21.26
N VAL A 271 13.76 -1.00 20.31
CA VAL A 271 15.00 -1.65 19.87
C VAL A 271 15.35 -1.09 18.51
N ILE A 272 16.60 -0.66 18.31
CA ILE A 272 17.02 0.04 17.09
C ILE A 272 18.25 -0.61 16.45
N ALA A 273 18.27 -0.66 15.12
CA ALA A 273 19.46 -1.04 14.37
C ALA A 273 20.57 0.00 14.60
N ARG A 274 21.81 -0.43 14.77
CA ARG A 274 22.95 0.45 15.05
C ARG A 274 23.09 1.59 14.04
N GLU A 275 22.98 1.26 12.76
CA GLU A 275 23.11 2.19 11.64
C GLU A 275 21.75 2.74 11.15
N ALA A 276 20.68 2.58 11.95
CA ALA A 276 19.38 3.15 11.62
C ALA A 276 19.50 4.66 11.38
N LYS A 277 18.72 5.16 10.42
CA LYS A 277 18.59 6.61 10.17
C LYS A 277 17.29 7.08 10.78
N VAL A 278 17.36 7.84 11.86
CA VAL A 278 16.17 8.29 12.57
C VAL A 278 16.14 9.81 12.74
N GLY A 279 14.95 10.41 12.69
CA GLY A 279 14.83 11.86 12.84
C GLY A 279 13.42 12.39 12.59
N PHE A 280 13.14 13.57 13.12
CA PHE A 280 11.85 14.27 12.99
C PHE A 280 11.97 15.37 11.93
N THR A 281 11.94 14.99 10.66
CA THR A 281 12.38 15.83 9.53
C THR A 281 11.35 16.84 9.03
N PHE A 282 10.33 17.19 9.83
CA PHE A 282 9.20 18.01 9.41
C PHE A 282 9.63 19.42 8.98
N VAL A 283 10.48 20.09 9.77
CA VAL A 283 10.96 21.44 9.45
C VAL A 283 11.80 21.50 8.17
N ASN A 284 12.43 20.39 7.78
CA ASN A 284 13.14 20.28 6.50
C ASN A 284 12.18 20.21 5.29
N LEU A 285 10.88 20.06 5.53
CA LEU A 285 9.81 20.15 4.53
C LEU A 285 9.06 21.49 4.60
N GLY A 286 9.46 22.42 5.48
CA GLY A 286 8.64 23.61 5.77
C GLY A 286 7.34 23.25 6.51
N LEU A 287 7.32 22.14 7.24
CA LEU A 287 6.11 21.58 7.86
C LEU A 287 6.24 21.56 9.39
N HIS A 288 5.20 21.98 10.10
CA HIS A 288 5.10 21.75 11.53
C HIS A 288 4.95 20.23 11.83
N PRO A 289 5.63 19.71 12.86
CA PRO A 289 5.46 18.32 13.26
C PRO A 289 4.04 17.99 13.74
N GLY A 290 3.70 16.69 13.69
CA GLY A 290 2.40 16.16 14.13
C GLY A 290 2.52 14.92 15.03
N MET A 291 1.39 14.22 15.25
CA MET A 291 1.30 12.98 16.06
C MET A 291 1.63 13.15 17.55
N ALA A 292 1.34 14.31 18.12
CA ALA A 292 1.67 14.71 19.49
C ALA A 292 3.16 14.58 19.83
N VAL A 293 4.05 14.72 18.84
CA VAL A 293 5.49 14.56 19.05
C VAL A 293 6.05 15.68 19.94
N THR A 294 5.49 16.88 19.90
CA THR A 294 5.85 17.99 20.81
C THR A 294 5.52 17.67 22.27
N HIS A 295 4.64 16.70 22.51
CA HIS A 295 4.30 16.20 23.84
C HIS A 295 5.14 14.98 24.25
N TYR A 296 5.30 13.99 23.37
CA TYR A 296 5.99 12.74 23.70
C TYR A 296 7.51 12.88 23.73
N LEU A 297 8.11 13.55 22.75
CA LEU A 297 9.55 13.58 22.58
C LEU A 297 10.28 14.21 23.78
N PRO A 298 9.88 15.40 24.30
CA PRO A 298 10.56 16.00 25.46
C PRO A 298 10.54 15.14 26.72
N LYS A 299 9.51 14.31 26.90
CA LYS A 299 9.42 13.37 28.04
C LYS A 299 10.40 12.20 27.91
N LEU A 300 10.82 11.89 26.69
CA LEU A 300 11.70 10.76 26.40
C LEU A 300 13.18 11.18 26.42
N VAL A 301 13.52 12.30 25.79
CA VAL A 301 14.92 12.71 25.58
C VAL A 301 15.33 13.96 26.38
N GLY A 302 14.39 14.54 27.13
CA GLY A 302 14.54 15.85 27.76
C GLY A 302 14.26 17.01 26.79
N PRO A 303 14.00 18.22 27.32
CA PRO A 303 13.58 19.37 26.52
C PRO A 303 14.67 19.85 25.54
N ASP A 304 15.95 19.78 25.92
CA ASP A 304 17.06 20.27 25.10
C ASP A 304 17.27 19.42 23.84
N HIS A 305 17.41 18.10 24.00
CA HIS A 305 17.50 17.19 22.86
C HIS A 305 16.23 17.22 21.99
N ALA A 306 15.05 17.35 22.59
CA ALA A 306 13.80 17.46 21.83
C ALA A 306 13.77 18.72 20.96
N ALA A 307 14.16 19.87 21.53
CA ALA A 307 14.27 21.12 20.78
C ALA A 307 15.30 21.00 19.65
N HIS A 308 16.49 20.46 19.94
CA HIS A 308 17.51 20.24 18.91
C HIS A 308 16.97 19.36 17.77
N LEU A 309 16.37 18.21 18.06
CA LEU A 309 15.87 17.28 17.04
C LEU A 309 14.72 17.87 16.21
N LEU A 310 13.75 18.53 16.84
CA LEU A 310 12.57 19.07 16.16
C LEU A 310 12.88 20.33 15.36
N LEU A 311 13.71 21.23 15.89
CA LEU A 311 14.02 22.50 15.24
C LEU A 311 15.08 22.37 14.14
N SER A 312 15.99 21.40 14.25
CA SER A 312 17.00 21.17 13.21
C SER A 312 16.55 20.18 12.13
N GLY A 313 15.54 19.35 12.42
CA GLY A 313 15.18 18.22 11.58
C GLY A 313 16.34 17.23 11.35
N LYS A 314 17.35 17.22 12.23
CA LYS A 314 18.56 16.40 12.06
C LYS A 314 18.21 14.91 12.02
N VAL A 315 18.80 14.20 11.07
CA VAL A 315 18.82 12.74 11.03
C VAL A 315 20.06 12.25 11.77
N ILE A 316 19.86 11.35 12.73
CA ILE A 316 20.90 10.76 13.56
C ILE A 316 20.95 9.24 13.36
N SER A 317 22.07 8.64 13.77
CA SER A 317 22.26 7.19 13.80
C SER A 317 21.47 6.51 14.92
N GLY A 318 21.36 5.17 14.88
CA GLY A 318 20.81 4.39 15.99
C GLY A 318 21.65 4.50 17.27
N GLU A 319 22.97 4.66 17.14
CA GLU A 319 23.89 4.90 18.25
C GLU A 319 23.62 6.24 18.95
N GLU A 320 23.55 7.32 18.17
CA GLU A 320 23.16 8.64 18.70
C GLU A 320 21.75 8.60 19.33
N ALA A 321 20.82 7.86 18.72
CA ALA A 321 19.46 7.72 19.25
C ALA A 321 19.45 7.04 20.64
N LEU A 322 20.28 6.00 20.86
CA LEU A 322 20.44 5.41 22.20
C LEU A 322 21.02 6.43 23.19
N ILE A 323 22.05 7.19 22.79
CA ILE A 323 22.67 8.22 23.64
C ILE A 323 21.67 9.30 24.04
N PHE A 324 20.77 9.69 23.13
CA PHE A 324 19.75 10.72 23.39
C PHE A 324 18.59 10.20 24.24
N GLY A 325 18.50 8.89 24.47
CA GLY A 325 17.39 8.25 25.19
C GLY A 325 16.19 7.87 24.31
N LEU A 326 16.32 7.94 22.97
CA LEU A 326 15.25 7.54 22.05
C LEU A 326 15.05 6.03 21.98
N ALA A 327 16.07 5.23 22.28
CA ALA A 327 16.00 3.77 22.23
C ALA A 327 16.35 3.15 23.59
N THR A 328 15.79 1.97 23.84
CA THR A 328 16.10 1.16 25.03
C THR A 328 17.31 0.26 24.76
N LYS A 329 17.43 -0.25 23.53
CA LYS A 329 18.48 -1.19 23.14
C LYS A 329 18.89 -0.97 21.69
N ILE A 330 20.19 -1.14 21.45
CA ILE A 330 20.79 -1.11 20.12
C ILE A 330 21.38 -2.47 19.78
N VAL A 331 21.18 -2.91 18.54
CA VAL A 331 21.71 -4.18 18.02
C VAL A 331 22.03 -4.03 16.53
N ASP A 332 22.68 -5.03 15.95
CA ASP A 332 22.88 -5.07 14.50
C ASP A 332 21.53 -5.30 13.80
N LYS A 333 21.40 -4.83 12.56
CA LYS A 333 20.12 -4.74 11.84
C LYS A 333 19.36 -6.07 11.79
N GLU A 334 20.08 -7.16 11.56
CA GLU A 334 19.56 -8.51 11.40
C GLU A 334 18.96 -9.06 12.71
N ASP A 335 19.40 -8.52 13.85
CA ASP A 335 18.99 -8.95 15.18
C ASP A 335 17.86 -8.12 15.79
N VAL A 336 17.44 -7.01 15.15
CA VAL A 336 16.46 -6.07 15.71
C VAL A 336 15.15 -6.73 16.10
N LEU A 337 14.55 -7.54 15.21
CA LEU A 337 13.28 -8.21 15.51
C LEU A 337 13.43 -9.23 16.64
N LYS A 338 14.51 -10.02 16.62
CA LYS A 338 14.81 -11.01 17.66
C LYS A 338 14.99 -10.35 19.02
N ALA A 339 15.74 -9.25 19.07
CA ALA A 339 15.96 -8.49 20.30
C ALA A 339 14.69 -7.79 20.80
N ALA A 340 13.81 -7.33 19.91
CA ALA A 340 12.52 -6.77 20.28
C ALA A 340 11.56 -7.83 20.85
N LEU A 341 11.53 -9.04 20.27
CA LEU A 341 10.78 -10.17 20.82
C LEU A 341 11.28 -10.54 22.22
N ALA A 342 12.59 -10.68 22.39
CA ALA A 342 13.18 -10.98 23.70
C ALA A 342 12.86 -9.89 24.75
N LEU A 343 12.89 -8.61 24.35
CA LEU A 343 12.51 -7.51 25.25
C LEU A 343 11.01 -7.55 25.60
N ALA A 344 10.15 -7.87 24.63
CA ALA A 344 8.72 -8.03 24.88
C ALA A 344 8.44 -9.20 25.85
N GLU A 345 9.15 -10.32 25.71
CA GLU A 345 9.10 -11.45 26.66
C GLU A 345 9.56 -11.02 28.06
N GLU A 346 10.67 -10.28 28.15
CA GLU A 346 11.20 -9.77 29.42
C GLU A 346 10.18 -8.87 30.14
N MET A 347 9.59 -7.92 29.41
CA MET A 347 8.58 -6.99 29.93
C MET A 347 7.27 -7.69 30.35
N THR A 348 7.04 -8.92 29.90
CA THR A 348 5.80 -9.67 30.15
C THR A 348 5.99 -10.97 30.93
N ALA A 349 7.18 -11.22 31.47
CA ALA A 349 7.46 -12.39 32.31
C ALA A 349 6.68 -12.39 33.65
N GLY A 350 6.21 -11.23 34.10
CA GLY A 350 5.41 -11.08 35.32
C GLY A 350 3.93 -11.45 35.16
N ALA A 351 3.17 -11.37 36.26
CA ALA A 351 1.73 -11.65 36.24
C ALA A 351 0.97 -10.64 35.37
N SER A 352 0.16 -11.13 34.42
CA SER A 352 -0.50 -10.31 33.40
C SER A 352 -1.36 -9.18 33.97
N VAL A 353 -2.10 -9.41 35.06
CA VAL A 353 -2.92 -8.38 35.72
C VAL A 353 -2.04 -7.23 36.22
N ALA A 354 -0.93 -7.55 36.91
CA ALA A 354 -0.01 -6.53 37.43
C ALA A 354 0.69 -5.77 36.30
N THR A 355 1.14 -6.47 35.25
CA THR A 355 1.78 -5.85 34.08
C THR A 355 0.83 -4.89 33.36
N ARG A 356 -0.42 -5.31 33.10
CA ARG A 356 -1.42 -4.50 32.38
C ARG A 356 -1.86 -3.27 33.20
N THR A 357 -2.05 -3.41 34.51
CA THR A 357 -2.42 -2.27 35.36
C THR A 357 -1.26 -1.29 35.54
N LEU A 358 -0.02 -1.79 35.70
CA LEU A 358 1.19 -0.95 35.72
C LEU A 358 1.34 -0.17 34.42
N LEU A 359 1.21 -0.83 33.27
CA LEU A 359 1.25 -0.19 31.96
C LEU A 359 0.23 0.95 31.87
N ARG A 360 -1.02 0.70 32.28
CA ARG A 360 -2.07 1.73 32.28
C ARG A 360 -1.71 2.92 33.17
N THR A 361 -1.15 2.68 34.36
CA THR A 361 -0.70 3.75 35.27
C THR A 361 0.43 4.58 34.67
N LEU A 362 1.41 3.95 34.01
CA LEU A 362 2.49 4.64 33.31
C LEU A 362 1.94 5.49 32.15
N ARG A 363 1.12 4.88 31.29
CA ARG A 363 0.56 5.57 30.11
C ARG A 363 -0.40 6.70 30.48
N MET A 364 -1.17 6.58 31.56
CA MET A 364 -2.05 7.66 32.04
C MET A 364 -1.28 8.97 32.27
N HIS A 365 -0.08 8.90 32.84
CA HIS A 365 0.77 10.09 33.04
C HIS A 365 1.46 10.52 31.74
N GLN A 366 1.92 9.56 30.93
CA GLN A 366 2.59 9.86 29.68
C GLN A 366 1.66 10.52 28.66
N ASP A 367 0.38 10.15 28.63
CA ASP A 367 -0.60 10.58 27.62
C ASP A 367 -1.36 11.85 28.03
N ALA A 368 -1.27 12.25 29.31
CA ALA A 368 -1.95 13.43 29.84
C ALA A 368 -1.47 14.73 29.15
N GLY A 369 -2.27 15.23 28.20
CA GLY A 369 -1.95 16.42 27.39
C GLY A 369 -1.65 16.13 25.92
N ALA A 370 -1.57 14.85 25.52
CA ALA A 370 -1.30 14.47 24.13
C ALA A 370 -2.37 14.99 23.16
N GLU A 371 -3.65 14.99 23.57
CA GLU A 371 -4.76 15.52 22.75
C GLU A 371 -4.64 17.04 22.52
N ILE A 372 -4.23 17.79 23.55
CA ILE A 372 -4.01 19.24 23.45
C ILE A 372 -2.85 19.53 22.49
N ALA A 373 -1.75 18.77 22.63
CA ALA A 373 -0.60 18.90 21.75
C ALA A 373 -0.95 18.54 20.30
N LEU A 374 -1.70 17.45 20.07
CA LEU A 374 -2.17 17.08 18.74
C LEU A 374 -3.03 18.19 18.12
N ALA A 375 -3.96 18.78 18.87
CA ALA A 375 -4.81 19.86 18.37
C ALA A 375 -3.96 21.06 17.92
N ARG A 376 -3.02 21.51 18.76
CA ARG A 376 -2.11 22.62 18.43
C ARG A 376 -1.23 22.28 17.21
N GLU A 377 -0.67 21.08 17.17
CA GLU A 377 0.17 20.63 16.06
C GLU A 377 -0.59 20.63 14.73
N VAL A 378 -1.82 20.12 14.72
CA VAL A 378 -2.68 20.08 13.54
C VAL A 378 -3.01 21.49 13.03
N ASP A 379 -3.30 22.43 13.93
CA ASP A 379 -3.56 23.82 13.56
C ASP A 379 -2.31 24.51 13.00
N CYS A 380 -1.15 24.34 13.64
CA CYS A 380 0.12 24.85 13.13
C CYS A 380 0.50 24.22 11.77
N GLN A 381 0.16 22.94 11.58
CA GLN A 381 0.42 22.23 10.34
C GLN A 381 -0.47 22.74 9.21
N ALA A 382 -1.73 23.08 9.50
CA ALA A 382 -2.62 23.75 8.55
C ALA A 382 -2.08 25.12 8.11
N THR A 383 -1.49 25.89 9.02
CA THR A 383 -0.76 27.12 8.66
C THR A 383 0.44 26.82 7.76
N SER A 384 1.23 25.78 8.10
CA SER A 384 2.39 25.38 7.30
C SER A 384 2.00 25.01 5.88
N PHE A 385 0.92 24.25 5.68
CA PHE A 385 0.46 23.85 4.35
C PHE A 385 0.11 25.03 3.42
N ALA A 386 -0.28 26.17 3.99
CA ALA A 386 -0.59 27.38 3.22
C ALA A 386 0.65 28.22 2.87
N SER A 387 1.82 27.89 3.40
CA SER A 387 3.07 28.63 3.19
C SER A 387 3.74 28.30 1.86
N ALA A 388 4.52 29.25 1.33
CA ALA A 388 5.35 29.02 0.16
C ALA A 388 6.49 28.04 0.47
N ASP A 389 7.04 28.09 1.69
CA ASP A 389 8.11 27.20 2.13
C ASP A 389 7.69 25.73 2.17
N TYR A 390 6.44 25.42 2.54
CA TYR A 390 5.95 24.04 2.46
C TYR A 390 5.92 23.51 1.02
N GLN A 391 5.39 24.32 0.08
CA GLN A 391 5.35 23.97 -1.33
C GLN A 391 6.76 23.72 -1.88
N GLU A 392 7.72 24.58 -1.53
CA GLU A 392 9.14 24.44 -1.88
C GLU A 392 9.76 23.18 -1.27
N GLY A 393 9.50 22.90 0.01
CA GLY A 393 10.01 21.72 0.72
C GLY A 393 9.56 20.42 0.06
N VAL A 394 8.27 20.32 -0.26
CA VAL A 394 7.68 19.16 -0.95
C VAL A 394 8.25 18.99 -2.36
N ASN A 395 8.41 20.09 -3.11
CA ASN A 395 9.00 20.07 -4.45
C ASN A 395 10.47 19.66 -4.42
N ALA A 396 11.25 20.20 -3.47
CA ALA A 396 12.66 19.88 -3.32
C ALA A 396 12.89 18.38 -3.05
N VAL A 397 12.03 17.75 -2.24
CA VAL A 397 12.08 16.30 -2.01
C VAL A 397 11.75 15.50 -3.27
N ALA A 398 10.71 15.88 -4.02
CA ALA A 398 10.36 15.24 -5.28
C ALA A 398 11.50 15.35 -6.32
N GLU A 399 12.15 16.52 -6.36
CA GLU A 399 13.28 16.85 -7.25
C GLU A 399 14.64 16.37 -6.71
N LYS A 400 14.69 15.78 -5.50
CA LYS A 400 15.90 15.30 -4.82
C LYS A 400 16.99 16.37 -4.66
N ARG A 401 16.58 17.60 -4.36
CA ARG A 401 17.46 18.73 -4.09
C ARG A 401 17.26 19.27 -2.67
N LYS A 402 18.13 20.19 -2.25
CA LYS A 402 17.91 20.93 -1.00
C LYS A 402 16.84 22.01 -1.22
N PRO A 403 15.91 22.21 -0.27
CA PRO A 403 14.95 23.30 -0.34
C PRO A 403 15.62 24.64 -0.09
N MET A 404 15.04 25.70 -0.65
CA MET A 404 15.45 27.09 -0.43
C MET A 404 14.32 27.84 0.28
N PHE A 405 14.36 27.84 1.61
CA PHE A 405 13.34 28.50 2.43
C PHE A 405 13.56 30.01 2.56
N ASN A 406 12.46 30.75 2.68
CA ASN A 406 12.49 32.19 2.87
C ASN A 406 12.47 32.55 4.36
N ILE A 407 13.61 33.03 4.88
CA ILE A 407 13.77 33.43 6.29
C ILE A 407 12.82 34.57 6.70
N SER A 408 12.23 35.31 5.74
CA SER A 408 11.31 36.41 6.02
C SER A 408 9.82 36.07 5.85
N GLU A 409 9.43 34.81 5.61
CA GLU A 409 8.02 34.44 5.58
C GLU A 409 7.44 34.57 7.01
N HIS A 410 6.48 35.49 7.20
CA HIS A 410 5.96 35.82 8.53
C HIS A 410 4.84 34.87 8.95
N TYR A 411 5.00 34.28 10.13
CA TYR A 411 3.91 33.60 10.83
C TYR A 411 2.93 34.65 11.39
N HIS A 412 1.68 34.62 10.92
CA HIS A 412 0.59 35.32 11.56
C HIS A 412 -0.10 34.38 12.53
N GLU A 413 0.19 34.53 13.83
CA GLU A 413 -0.56 33.81 14.85
C GLU A 413 -2.02 34.27 14.79
N THR A 414 -2.92 33.40 14.37
CA THR A 414 -4.35 33.68 14.38
C THR A 414 -4.80 33.72 15.83
N THR A 415 -4.74 34.90 16.44
CA THR A 415 -5.27 35.18 17.78
C THR A 415 -6.80 35.27 17.72
N GLU A 416 -7.47 34.17 17.42
CA GLU A 416 -8.89 34.01 17.70
C GLU A 416 -9.04 32.78 18.59
N GLY A 417 -9.18 33.04 19.89
CA GLY A 417 -9.32 32.05 20.96
C GLY A 417 -10.76 31.66 21.25
#